data_AF-A0A1W5XGP4-F1
#
_entry.id   AF-A0A1W5XGP4-F1
#
_cell.length_a   1.000
_cell.length_b   1.000
_cell.length_c   1.000
_cell.angle_alpha   90.00
_cell.angle_beta   90.00
_cell.angle_gamma   90.00
#
_symmetry.space_group_name_H-M   'P 1'
#
loop_
_entity.id
_entity.type
_entity.pdbx_description
1 polymer ?
#
loop_
_entity_poly.entity_id
_entity_poly.type
_entity_poly.pdbx_seq_one_letter_code
_entity_poly.pdbx_strand_id
1 'polypeptide(L)'
;MIEAIERQGGVVPIRFGQGSCIVAESEGHVIGMVYAVPPVDWLGTFPSDRAAALAPRILQIELLAVDPDHRETGIGQRLLEAVEELVRKQRGYLAIGKVQAGAFATMRFYRRRGYSIAGRGEPIVFGTGRGPLGISDVDDGYHLFAKAVQPGTKLSRDPQNNCIFLTTAQHSLDRGGVEVKGTPRPTLSSSRVG
;
A
#
# COMPACT_ATOMS: atom_id res chain seq x y z
N MET A 1 -10.44 -19.22 16.74
CA MET A 1 -9.84 -18.26 15.78
C MET A 1 -10.81 -17.14 15.45
N ILE A 2 -12.08 -17.44 15.13
CA ILE A 2 -13.15 -16.45 14.90
C ILE A 2 -13.41 -15.55 16.14
N GLU A 3 -13.47 -16.11 17.35
CA GLU A 3 -13.66 -15.33 18.60
C GLU A 3 -12.56 -14.28 18.90
N ALA A 4 -11.33 -14.47 18.38
CA ALA A 4 -10.25 -13.51 18.61
C ALA A 4 -10.41 -12.24 17.76
N ILE A 5 -11.02 -12.37 16.57
CA ILE A 5 -11.29 -11.28 15.64
C ILE A 5 -12.43 -10.40 16.18
N GLU A 6 -13.47 -11.01 16.76
CA GLU A 6 -14.60 -10.31 17.37
C GLU A 6 -14.19 -9.52 18.62
N ARG A 7 -13.32 -10.06 19.48
CA ARG A 7 -12.86 -9.36 20.71
C ARG A 7 -11.91 -8.19 20.45
N GLN A 8 -11.16 -8.21 19.35
CA GLN A 8 -10.16 -7.19 19.02
C GLN A 8 -10.65 -6.23 17.93
N GLY A 9 -11.93 -6.30 17.54
CA GLY A 9 -12.51 -5.42 16.52
C GLY A 9 -11.82 -5.54 15.16
N GLY A 10 -11.40 -6.75 14.77
CA GLY A 10 -10.71 -6.98 13.50
C GLY A 10 -9.21 -6.67 13.50
N VAL A 11 -8.60 -6.38 14.65
CA VAL A 11 -7.14 -6.16 14.77
C VAL A 11 -6.41 -7.50 14.87
N VAL A 12 -5.37 -7.70 14.07
CA VAL A 12 -4.55 -8.93 14.06
C VAL A 12 -3.08 -8.57 14.34
N PRO A 13 -2.43 -9.11 15.39
CA PRO A 13 -1.01 -8.85 15.63
C PRO A 13 -0.15 -9.46 14.52
N ILE A 14 0.84 -8.69 14.05
CA ILE A 14 1.80 -9.11 13.01
C ILE A 14 3.22 -8.68 13.37
N ARG A 15 4.22 -9.18 12.62
CA ARG A 15 5.65 -8.97 12.87
C ARG A 15 6.06 -7.51 13.12
N PHE A 16 5.43 -6.56 12.42
CA PHE A 16 5.75 -5.13 12.51
C PHE A 16 4.57 -4.28 12.97
N GLY A 17 3.69 -4.81 13.82
CA GLY A 17 2.58 -4.06 14.41
C GLY A 17 1.27 -4.82 14.32
N GLN A 18 0.27 -4.21 13.69
CA GLN A 18 -1.08 -4.75 13.62
C GLN A 18 -1.64 -4.67 12.20
N GLY A 19 -2.30 -5.73 11.76
CA GLY A 19 -3.23 -5.71 10.64
C GLY A 19 -4.62 -5.31 11.09
N SER A 20 -5.39 -4.75 10.16
CA SER A 20 -6.78 -4.36 10.38
C SER A 20 -7.67 -5.01 9.32
N CYS A 21 -8.63 -5.80 9.78
CA CYS A 21 -9.73 -6.33 8.98
C CYS A 21 -10.97 -5.50 9.27
N ILE A 22 -11.45 -4.77 8.28
CA ILE A 22 -12.67 -3.95 8.38
C ILE A 22 -13.73 -4.61 7.51
N VAL A 23 -14.91 -4.85 8.07
CA VAL A 23 -16.04 -5.46 7.38
C VAL A 23 -17.14 -4.45 7.13
N ALA A 24 -17.89 -4.67 6.05
CA ALA A 24 -19.18 -4.04 5.82
C ALA A 24 -20.26 -5.09 6.09
N GLU A 25 -21.24 -4.73 6.91
CA GLU A 25 -22.34 -5.60 7.31
C GLU A 25 -23.68 -5.02 6.87
N SER A 26 -24.60 -5.90 6.47
CA SER A 26 -26.01 -5.59 6.22
C SER A 26 -26.86 -6.75 6.72
N GLU A 27 -27.91 -6.46 7.50
CA GLU A 27 -28.82 -7.48 8.04
C GLU A 27 -28.08 -8.63 8.76
N GLY A 28 -26.99 -8.32 9.47
CA GLY A 28 -26.18 -9.31 10.20
C GLY A 28 -25.25 -10.16 9.32
N HIS A 29 -25.13 -9.86 8.03
CA HIS A 29 -24.24 -10.58 7.11
C HIS A 29 -23.08 -9.68 6.67
N VAL A 30 -21.88 -10.26 6.60
CA VAL A 30 -20.71 -9.60 6.01
C VAL A 30 -20.85 -9.58 4.49
N ILE A 31 -20.96 -8.39 3.92
CA ILE A 31 -21.14 -8.16 2.47
C ILE A 31 -19.92 -7.49 1.81
N GLY A 32 -18.86 -7.28 2.59
CA GLY A 32 -17.58 -6.80 2.08
C GLY A 32 -16.53 -6.74 3.17
N MET A 33 -15.26 -6.74 2.77
CA MET A 33 -14.14 -6.65 3.69
C MET A 33 -12.93 -5.98 3.04
N VAL A 34 -12.10 -5.38 3.87
CA VAL A 34 -10.75 -4.95 3.52
C VAL A 34 -9.77 -5.41 4.59
N TYR A 35 -8.64 -5.97 4.16
CA TYR A 35 -7.52 -6.31 5.02
C TYR A 35 -6.33 -5.43 4.68
N ALA A 36 -5.89 -4.65 5.68
CA ALA A 36 -4.76 -3.73 5.55
C ALA A 36 -3.71 -4.01 6.62
N VAL A 37 -2.45 -4.03 6.22
CA VAL A 37 -1.28 -4.32 7.09
C VAL A 37 -0.14 -3.37 6.76
N PRO A 38 0.78 -3.10 7.69
CA PRO A 38 2.11 -2.62 7.32
C PRO A 38 2.73 -3.53 6.24
N PRO A 39 3.47 -2.99 5.24
CA PRO A 39 4.06 -3.78 4.16
C PRO A 39 5.18 -4.71 4.68
N VAL A 40 4.81 -5.89 5.17
CA VAL A 40 5.67 -6.76 5.99
C VAL A 40 6.94 -7.18 5.27
N ASP A 41 6.85 -7.58 4.00
CA ASP A 41 8.01 -8.05 3.23
C ASP A 41 9.03 -6.93 3.00
N TRP A 42 8.53 -5.73 2.65
CA TRP A 42 9.37 -4.56 2.48
C TRP A 42 10.00 -4.11 3.80
N LEU A 43 9.23 -4.10 4.89
CA LEU A 43 9.73 -3.77 6.24
C LEU A 43 10.80 -4.76 6.70
N GLY A 44 10.69 -6.03 6.31
CA GLY A 44 11.67 -7.09 6.60
C GLY A 44 13.05 -6.87 6.00
N THR A 45 13.20 -5.93 5.06
CA THR A 45 14.50 -5.56 4.47
C THR A 45 15.31 -4.58 5.33
N PHE A 46 14.71 -4.04 6.40
CA PHE A 46 15.35 -3.08 7.29
C PHE A 46 15.68 -3.69 8.67
N PRO A 47 16.66 -3.12 9.39
CA PRO A 47 16.83 -3.37 10.82
C PRO A 47 15.54 -3.12 11.61
N SER A 48 15.33 -3.88 12.68
CA SER A 48 14.06 -3.91 13.43
C SER A 48 13.61 -2.54 13.97
N ASP A 49 14.54 -1.69 14.43
CA ASP A 49 14.25 -0.33 14.90
C ASP A 49 13.71 0.55 13.77
N ARG A 50 14.32 0.45 12.59
CA ARG A 50 13.90 1.18 11.39
C ARG A 50 12.58 0.65 10.87
N ALA A 51 12.38 -0.66 10.84
CA ALA A 51 11.12 -1.28 10.46
C ALA A 51 9.97 -0.80 11.38
N ALA A 52 10.18 -0.80 12.70
CA ALA A 52 9.20 -0.30 13.67
C ALA A 52 8.85 1.18 13.46
N ALA A 53 9.83 2.03 13.13
CA ALA A 53 9.60 3.44 12.85
C ALA A 53 8.83 3.70 11.52
N LEU A 54 8.98 2.80 10.55
CA LEU A 54 8.34 2.88 9.23
C LEU A 54 6.95 2.25 9.20
N ALA A 55 6.71 1.21 9.98
CA ALA A 55 5.45 0.47 10.01
C ALA A 55 4.17 1.33 10.13
N PRO A 56 4.09 2.34 11.02
CA PRO A 56 2.89 3.17 11.12
C PRO A 56 2.76 4.20 9.98
N ARG A 57 3.75 4.29 9.07
CA ARG A 57 3.78 5.30 8.02
C ARG A 57 3.07 4.89 6.74
N ILE A 58 2.85 3.59 6.55
CA ILE A 58 2.36 3.00 5.30
C ILE A 58 1.46 1.83 5.64
N LEU A 59 0.26 1.80 5.09
CA LEU A 59 -0.57 0.60 5.08
C LEU A 59 -0.69 0.05 3.66
N GLN A 60 -0.48 -1.25 3.54
CA GLN A 60 -0.69 -2.06 2.36
C GLN A 60 -2.06 -2.75 2.47
N ILE A 61 -2.88 -2.55 1.44
CA ILE A 61 -4.16 -3.20 1.22
C ILE A 61 -3.86 -4.52 0.51
N GLU A 62 -3.95 -5.61 1.26
CA GLU A 62 -3.71 -6.97 0.77
C GLU A 62 -4.96 -7.57 0.14
N LEU A 63 -6.13 -7.23 0.68
CA LEU A 63 -7.40 -7.76 0.20
C LEU A 63 -8.47 -6.67 0.27
N LEU A 64 -9.25 -6.54 -0.80
CA LEU A 64 -10.50 -5.80 -0.82
C LEU A 64 -11.51 -6.64 -1.61
N ALA A 65 -12.60 -7.03 -0.96
CA ALA A 65 -13.66 -7.82 -1.57
C ALA A 65 -15.02 -7.24 -1.18
N VAL A 66 -15.95 -7.27 -2.14
CA VAL A 66 -17.36 -6.94 -1.94
C VAL A 66 -18.16 -8.07 -2.56
N ASP A 67 -19.15 -8.53 -1.81
CA ASP A 67 -20.14 -9.51 -2.24
C ASP A 67 -20.70 -9.11 -3.61
N PRO A 68 -20.76 -10.03 -4.59
CA PRO A 68 -21.19 -9.71 -5.96
C PRO A 68 -22.54 -8.99 -6.05
N ASP A 69 -23.51 -9.39 -5.23
CA ASP A 69 -24.88 -8.85 -5.25
C ASP A 69 -24.95 -7.45 -4.61
N HIS A 70 -23.88 -7.05 -3.92
CA HIS A 70 -23.75 -5.78 -3.25
C HIS A 70 -22.70 -4.87 -3.91
N ARG A 71 -22.18 -5.22 -5.09
CA ARG A 71 -21.26 -4.36 -5.84
C ARG A 71 -21.96 -3.12 -6.37
N GLU A 72 -21.15 -2.11 -6.73
CA GLU A 72 -21.63 -0.83 -7.27
C GLU A 72 -22.51 0.02 -6.32
N THR A 73 -22.70 -0.42 -5.08
CA THR A 73 -23.42 0.30 -4.00
C THR A 73 -22.54 1.26 -3.18
N GLY A 74 -21.25 1.37 -3.53
CA GLY A 74 -20.29 2.21 -2.82
C GLY A 74 -19.58 1.55 -1.62
N ILE A 75 -19.89 0.30 -1.27
CA ILE A 75 -19.23 -0.42 -0.15
C ILE A 75 -17.71 -0.43 -0.28
N GLY A 76 -17.19 -0.81 -1.45
CA GLY A 76 -15.74 -0.86 -1.67
C GLY A 76 -15.06 0.50 -1.51
N GLN A 77 -15.78 1.60 -1.80
CA GLN A 77 -15.26 2.94 -1.54
C GLN A 77 -15.19 3.24 -0.05
N ARG A 78 -16.25 2.95 0.70
CA ARG A 78 -16.31 3.20 2.15
C ARG A 78 -15.25 2.38 2.89
N LEU A 79 -14.98 1.15 2.46
CA LEU A 79 -13.90 0.33 2.99
C LEU A 79 -12.52 0.95 2.73
N LEU A 80 -12.28 1.47 1.52
CA LEU A 80 -11.03 2.19 1.22
C LEU A 80 -10.89 3.47 2.05
N GLU A 81 -11.94 4.26 2.16
CA GLU A 81 -11.96 5.48 2.99
C GLU A 81 -11.66 5.16 4.46
N ALA A 82 -12.13 4.02 4.97
CA ALA A 82 -11.82 3.57 6.32
C ALA A 82 -10.32 3.25 6.48
N VAL A 83 -9.69 2.58 5.50
CA VAL A 83 -8.24 2.35 5.52
C VAL A 83 -7.47 3.67 5.43
N GLU A 84 -7.87 4.57 4.55
CA GLU A 84 -7.25 5.90 4.40
C GLU A 84 -7.31 6.67 5.73
N GLU A 85 -8.44 6.60 6.43
CA GLU A 85 -8.60 7.19 7.76
C GLU A 85 -7.70 6.54 8.82
N LEU A 86 -7.52 5.22 8.79
CA LEU A 86 -6.57 4.54 9.68
C LEU A 86 -5.14 5.06 9.46
N VAL A 87 -4.69 5.14 8.21
CA VAL A 87 -3.36 5.70 7.88
C VAL A 87 -3.27 7.15 8.37
N ARG A 88 -4.31 7.96 8.16
CA ARG A 88 -4.33 9.35 8.62
C ARG A 88 -4.18 9.48 10.13
N LYS A 89 -4.97 8.71 10.90
CA LYS A 89 -4.93 8.71 12.38
C LYS A 89 -3.57 8.31 12.92
N GLN A 90 -2.87 7.40 12.25
CA GLN A 90 -1.51 6.97 12.61
C GLN A 90 -0.42 7.96 12.16
N ARG A 91 -0.79 9.10 11.56
CA ARG A 91 0.14 10.06 10.94
C ARG A 91 1.03 9.40 9.89
N GLY A 92 0.52 8.36 9.22
CA GLY A 92 1.13 7.77 8.05
C GLY A 92 0.78 8.54 6.79
N TYR A 93 1.49 8.26 5.70
CA TYR A 93 1.44 9.08 4.49
C TYR A 93 0.84 8.36 3.29
N LEU A 94 0.91 7.02 3.26
CA LEU A 94 0.56 6.24 2.07
C LEU A 94 -0.37 5.07 2.42
N ALA A 95 -1.42 4.94 1.61
CA ALA A 95 -2.12 3.67 1.39
C ALA A 95 -1.63 3.08 0.08
N ILE A 96 -1.16 1.83 0.10
CA ILE A 96 -0.63 1.12 -1.07
C ILE A 96 -1.33 -0.22 -1.24
N GLY A 97 -1.10 -0.90 -2.35
CA GLY A 97 -1.49 -2.30 -2.54
C GLY A 97 -1.11 -2.77 -3.93
N LYS A 98 -1.49 -4.01 -4.26
CA LYS A 98 -1.20 -4.62 -5.56
C LYS A 98 -2.48 -4.91 -6.33
N VAL A 99 -2.43 -4.69 -7.64
CA VAL A 99 -3.50 -5.08 -8.58
C VAL A 99 -2.89 -5.87 -9.72
N GLN A 100 -3.53 -6.97 -10.09
CA GLN A 100 -3.04 -7.83 -11.18
C GLN A 100 -2.92 -7.04 -12.49
N ALA A 101 -1.81 -7.23 -13.21
CA ALA A 101 -1.63 -6.65 -14.53
C ALA A 101 -2.78 -7.09 -15.46
N GLY A 102 -3.35 -6.15 -16.22
CA GLY A 102 -4.50 -6.42 -17.09
C GLY A 102 -5.87 -6.42 -16.40
N ALA A 103 -5.96 -6.31 -15.07
CA ALA A 103 -7.24 -6.15 -14.36
C ALA A 103 -7.81 -4.71 -14.50
N PHE A 104 -8.11 -4.30 -15.75
CA PHE A 104 -8.40 -2.92 -16.11
C PHE A 104 -9.61 -2.32 -15.37
N ALA A 105 -10.64 -3.12 -15.07
CA ALA A 105 -11.80 -2.69 -14.30
C ALA A 105 -11.40 -2.29 -12.86
N THR A 106 -10.61 -3.14 -12.19
CA THR A 106 -10.07 -2.90 -10.85
C THR A 106 -9.12 -1.70 -10.83
N MET A 107 -8.23 -1.58 -11.83
CA MET A 107 -7.36 -0.41 -11.97
C MET A 107 -8.16 0.89 -12.14
N ARG A 108 -9.24 0.86 -12.94
CA ARG A 108 -10.12 2.02 -13.12
C ARG A 108 -10.85 2.37 -11.82
N PHE A 109 -11.28 1.37 -11.05
CA PHE A 109 -11.89 1.54 -9.74
C PHE A 109 -10.96 2.32 -8.77
N TYR A 110 -9.68 1.95 -8.70
CA TYR A 110 -8.67 2.64 -7.88
C TYR A 110 -8.38 4.06 -8.40
N ARG A 111 -8.16 4.23 -9.71
CA ARG A 111 -7.89 5.55 -10.32
C ARG A 111 -8.99 6.57 -10.05
N ARG A 112 -10.26 6.16 -10.17
CA ARG A 112 -11.42 7.03 -9.86
C ARG A 112 -11.45 7.52 -8.41
N ARG A 113 -10.74 6.84 -7.51
CA ARG A 113 -10.66 7.16 -6.07
C ARG A 113 -9.36 7.88 -5.70
N GLY A 114 -8.60 8.35 -6.70
CA GLY A 114 -7.39 9.14 -6.51
C GLY A 114 -6.12 8.32 -6.31
N TYR A 115 -6.16 6.99 -6.52
CA TYR A 115 -4.96 6.17 -6.50
C TYR A 115 -4.18 6.31 -7.81
N SER A 116 -2.86 6.43 -7.70
CA SER A 116 -1.92 6.29 -8.80
C SER A 116 -1.57 4.82 -8.98
N ILE A 117 -1.53 4.33 -10.22
CA ILE A 117 -1.11 2.96 -10.56
C ILE A 117 0.31 3.04 -11.13
N ALA A 118 1.28 2.46 -10.45
CA ALA A 118 2.65 2.34 -10.94
C ALA A 118 2.70 1.48 -12.20
N GLY A 119 3.60 1.83 -13.12
CA GLY A 119 4.03 0.95 -14.19
C GLY A 119 4.84 -0.22 -13.63
N ARG A 120 5.11 -1.20 -14.48
CA ARG A 120 5.92 -2.38 -14.13
C ARG A 120 7.30 -1.95 -13.61
N GLY A 121 7.64 -2.36 -12.40
CA GLY A 121 8.91 -2.03 -11.74
C GLY A 121 9.07 -0.55 -11.36
N GLU A 122 8.06 0.30 -11.57
CA GLU A 122 8.11 1.71 -11.22
C GLU A 122 7.96 1.86 -9.69
N PRO A 123 8.99 2.38 -8.98
CA PRO A 123 8.91 2.51 -7.53
C PRO A 123 8.03 3.70 -7.12
N ILE A 124 7.35 3.53 -5.99
CA ILE A 124 6.77 4.61 -5.20
C ILE A 124 7.80 5.07 -4.18
N VAL A 125 8.26 6.32 -4.31
CA VAL A 125 9.33 6.92 -3.52
C VAL A 125 8.77 7.96 -2.54
N PHE A 126 9.28 8.00 -1.32
CA PHE A 126 8.90 8.99 -0.32
C PHE A 126 10.09 9.36 0.56
N GLY A 127 10.12 10.62 1.01
CA GLY A 127 11.17 11.12 1.90
C GLY A 127 11.02 10.61 3.32
N THR A 128 12.15 10.33 3.96
CA THR A 128 12.23 10.07 5.40
C THR A 128 13.32 10.96 6.01
N GLY A 129 13.36 11.09 7.34
CA GLY A 129 14.46 11.79 8.03
C GLY A 129 15.85 11.17 7.79
N ARG A 130 15.93 10.00 7.16
CA ARG A 130 17.18 9.32 6.77
C ARG A 130 17.38 9.21 5.25
N GLY A 131 16.69 10.05 4.48
CA GLY A 131 16.73 10.05 3.01
C GLY A 131 15.52 9.36 2.35
N PRO A 132 15.47 9.33 1.02
CA PRO A 132 14.36 8.74 0.28
C PRO A 132 14.33 7.21 0.44
N LEU A 133 13.12 6.66 0.43
CA LEU A 133 12.85 5.22 0.39
C LEU A 133 11.88 4.91 -0.75
N GLY A 134 12.01 3.72 -1.33
CA GLY A 134 11.16 3.24 -2.41
C GLY A 134 10.51 1.89 -2.11
N ILE A 135 9.28 1.71 -2.59
CA ILE A 135 8.57 0.42 -2.67
C ILE A 135 8.24 0.18 -4.14
N SER A 136 8.64 -0.97 -4.69
CA SER A 136 8.31 -1.38 -6.06
C SER A 136 7.59 -2.74 -6.06
N ASP A 137 6.88 -3.05 -7.15
CA ASP A 137 6.58 -4.44 -7.43
C ASP A 137 7.91 -5.18 -7.74
N VAL A 138 7.94 -6.48 -7.47
CA VAL A 138 9.09 -7.35 -7.75
C VAL A 138 8.95 -8.00 -9.13
N ASP A 139 8.22 -7.35 -10.03
CA ASP A 139 7.86 -7.89 -11.35
C ASP A 139 7.13 -9.26 -11.26
N ASP A 140 6.15 -9.35 -10.36
CA ASP A 140 5.38 -10.56 -10.07
C ASP A 140 4.05 -10.65 -10.87
N GLY A 141 3.91 -9.84 -11.92
CA GLY A 141 2.66 -9.75 -12.70
C GLY A 141 1.59 -8.86 -12.06
N TYR A 142 1.94 -8.10 -11.03
CA TYR A 142 1.10 -7.08 -10.43
C TYR A 142 1.66 -5.67 -10.67
N HIS A 143 0.81 -4.67 -10.52
CA HIS A 143 1.19 -3.27 -10.40
C HIS A 143 0.90 -2.77 -9.00
N LEU A 144 1.80 -1.95 -8.46
CA LEU A 144 1.49 -1.19 -7.26
C LEU A 144 0.44 -0.13 -7.57
N PHE A 145 -0.50 0.05 -6.65
CA PHE A 145 -1.29 1.25 -6.55
C PHE A 145 -0.96 1.97 -5.25
N ALA A 146 -1.05 3.30 -5.26
CA ALA A 146 -0.82 4.10 -4.08
C ALA A 146 -1.62 5.39 -4.06
N LYS A 147 -1.91 5.87 -2.85
CA LYS A 147 -2.53 7.16 -2.60
C LYS A 147 -1.86 7.83 -1.42
N ALA A 148 -1.53 9.10 -1.61
CA ALA A 148 -1.14 9.99 -0.53
C ALA A 148 -2.40 10.34 0.28
N VAL A 149 -2.39 10.08 1.59
CA VAL A 149 -3.60 10.22 2.43
C VAL A 149 -3.58 11.47 3.32
N GLN A 150 -2.42 12.06 3.57
CA GLN A 150 -2.32 13.24 4.43
C GLN A 150 -2.71 14.51 3.69
N PRO A 151 -3.40 15.45 4.34
CA PRO A 151 -3.62 16.78 3.80
C PRO A 151 -2.30 17.45 3.37
N GLY A 152 -2.29 18.09 2.20
CA GLY A 152 -1.09 18.74 1.66
C GLY A 152 -0.02 17.78 1.11
N THR A 153 -0.33 16.50 1.00
CA THR A 153 0.54 15.51 0.34
C THR A 153 -0.05 15.06 -0.99
N LYS A 154 0.80 14.78 -1.97
CA LYS A 154 0.39 14.34 -3.31
C LYS A 154 1.41 13.39 -3.90
N LEU A 155 0.94 12.40 -4.65
CA LEU A 155 1.79 11.60 -5.52
C LEU A 155 1.94 12.28 -6.88
N SER A 156 3.18 12.43 -7.33
CA SER A 156 3.54 12.99 -8.62
C SER A 156 4.46 12.02 -9.34
N ARG A 157 4.35 11.91 -10.67
CA ARG A 157 5.31 11.13 -11.46
C ARG A 157 6.53 11.97 -11.78
N ASP A 158 7.69 11.34 -11.72
CA ASP A 158 8.94 11.85 -12.26
C ASP A 158 9.34 11.02 -13.49
N PRO A 159 9.11 11.54 -14.71
CA PRO A 159 9.50 10.86 -15.94
C PRO A 159 11.01 10.66 -16.08
N GLN A 160 11.84 11.50 -15.46
CA GLN A 160 13.30 11.42 -15.59
C GLN A 160 13.85 10.23 -14.79
N ASN A 161 13.27 9.99 -13.61
CA ASN A 161 13.70 8.93 -12.70
C ASN A 161 12.81 7.67 -12.76
N ASN A 162 11.81 7.65 -13.66
CA ASN A 162 10.82 6.58 -13.81
C ASN A 162 10.24 6.13 -12.45
N CYS A 163 9.70 7.07 -11.68
CA CYS A 163 9.15 6.80 -10.36
C CYS A 163 7.91 7.66 -10.05
N ILE A 164 7.13 7.22 -9.06
CA ILE A 164 6.08 8.03 -8.43
C ILE A 164 6.63 8.53 -7.10
N PHE A 165 6.73 9.83 -6.89
CA PHE A 165 7.22 10.39 -5.64
C PHE A 165 6.12 11.08 -4.83
N LEU A 166 6.16 10.90 -3.51
CA LEU A 166 5.35 11.64 -2.56
C LEU A 166 5.93 13.04 -2.35
N THR A 167 5.19 14.06 -2.78
CA THR A 167 5.45 15.46 -2.49
C THR A 167 4.68 15.88 -1.24
N THR A 168 5.31 16.64 -0.35
CA THR A 168 4.64 17.33 0.75
C THR A 168 4.68 18.84 0.50
N ALA A 169 3.65 19.57 0.95
CA ALA A 169 3.60 21.03 0.81
C ALA A 169 4.79 21.77 1.48
N GLN A 170 5.52 21.10 2.38
CA GLN A 170 6.72 21.63 3.04
C GLN A 170 8.03 21.40 2.26
N HIS A 171 8.04 20.54 1.22
CA HIS A 171 9.24 20.17 0.46
C HIS A 171 9.13 20.45 -1.05
N SER A 172 8.37 21.47 -1.45
CA SER A 172 8.25 21.88 -2.86
C SER A 172 9.49 22.56 -3.45
N LEU A 173 10.61 22.67 -2.72
CA LEU A 173 11.77 23.48 -3.12
C LEU A 173 13.12 22.75 -3.31
N ASP A 174 13.28 21.46 -3.01
CA ASP A 174 14.58 20.78 -3.22
C ASP A 174 14.47 19.62 -4.21
N ARG A 175 14.67 19.94 -5.50
CA ARG A 175 14.96 18.95 -6.56
C ARG A 175 16.43 18.53 -6.51
N GLY A 176 16.87 18.01 -5.37
CA GLY A 176 18.17 17.32 -5.26
C GLY A 176 18.01 15.88 -5.71
N GLY A 177 18.77 15.46 -6.72
CA GLY A 177 18.65 14.17 -7.42
C GLY A 177 18.40 12.97 -6.50
N VAL A 178 17.27 12.31 -6.71
CA VAL A 178 16.89 11.09 -6.02
C VAL A 178 17.65 9.93 -6.66
N GLU A 179 18.76 9.50 -6.07
CA GLU A 179 19.41 8.24 -6.44
C GLU A 179 18.61 7.09 -5.82
N VAL A 180 17.72 6.49 -6.62
CA VAL A 180 17.01 5.25 -6.24
C VAL A 180 17.99 4.09 -6.36
N LYS A 181 18.62 3.68 -5.26
CA LYS A 181 19.34 2.41 -5.20
C LYS A 181 18.32 1.27 -5.32
N GLY A 182 18.22 0.69 -6.52
CA GLY A 182 17.38 -0.47 -6.78
C GLY A 182 17.69 -1.59 -5.79
N THR A 183 16.63 -2.21 -5.26
CA THR A 183 16.73 -3.44 -4.47
C THR A 183 17.51 -4.49 -5.27
N PRO A 184 18.44 -5.24 -4.65
CA PRO A 184 19.19 -6.28 -5.36
C PRO A 184 18.22 -7.29 -5.97
N ARG A 185 18.33 -7.53 -7.29
CA ARG A 185 17.63 -8.66 -7.93
C ARG A 185 18.09 -9.96 -7.26
N PRO A 186 17.19 -10.85 -6.83
CA PRO A 186 17.59 -12.21 -6.55
C PRO A 186 18.05 -12.85 -7.86
N THR A 187 19.34 -13.15 -7.95
CA THR A 187 19.88 -13.98 -9.03
C THR A 187 19.29 -15.36 -8.91
N LEU A 188 18.40 -15.72 -9.84
CA LEU A 188 18.00 -17.11 -10.05
C LEU A 188 19.23 -17.88 -10.55
N SER A 189 19.87 -18.60 -9.62
CA SER A 189 20.87 -19.62 -9.95
C SER A 189 20.16 -20.74 -10.70
N SER A 190 20.41 -20.83 -12.02
CA SER A 190 20.06 -22.02 -12.78
C SER A 190 21.06 -23.12 -12.42
N SER A 191 20.73 -23.97 -11.46
CA SER A 191 21.38 -25.27 -11.34
C SER A 191 20.88 -26.14 -12.50
N ARG A 192 21.74 -26.31 -13.51
CA ARG A 192 21.62 -27.38 -14.50
C ARG A 192 21.66 -28.70 -13.74
N VAL A 193 20.63 -29.51 -13.94
CA VAL A 193 20.64 -30.93 -13.62
C VAL A 193 21.60 -31.59 -14.61
N GLY A 194 22.66 -32.17 -14.09
CA GLY A 194 23.48 -33.20 -14.73
C GLY A 194 23.31 -34.49 -13.94
#